data_AF-A0A914YEJ1-F1
#
_entry.id   AF-A0A914YEJ1-F1
#
_cell.length_a   1.000
_cell.length_b   1.000
_cell.length_c   1.000
_cell.angle_alpha   90.00
_cell.angle_beta   90.00
_cell.angle_gamma   90.00
#
_symmetry.space_group_name_H-M   'P 1'
#
loop_
_entity.id
_entity.type
_entity.pdbx_description
1 polymer ?
#
loop_
_entity_poly.entity_id
_entity_poly.type
_entity_poly.pdbx_seq_one_letter_code
_entity_poly.pdbx_strand_id
1 'polypeptide(L)'
;MYVHKVIGLPLKKIEIDRKWKFAIVPSSAAAAAGDINSGMFEVETIDGMRQFSPAAIMSMFLMALKKLAERQFDFEIKQLFIQVSPQDYKPQQLPAIKNAAETVGINVENLEYLNF
;
A
#
# COMPACT_ATOMS: atom_id res chain seq x y z
N MET A 1 -3.70 -20.16 13.96
CA MET A 1 -4.47 -19.43 12.91
C MET A 1 -4.54 -20.36 11.71
N TYR A 2 -5.74 -20.81 11.34
CA TYR A 2 -5.93 -21.85 10.33
C TYR A 2 -5.82 -21.23 8.93
N VAL A 3 -4.85 -21.70 8.15
CA VAL A 3 -4.69 -21.34 6.74
C VAL A 3 -5.64 -22.22 5.94
N HIS A 4 -6.70 -21.64 5.38
CA HIS A 4 -7.55 -22.37 4.45
C HIS A 4 -6.75 -22.68 3.18
N LYS A 5 -6.68 -23.98 2.88
CA LYS A 5 -6.00 -24.60 1.76
C LYS A 5 -6.65 -24.15 0.45
N VAL A 6 -6.02 -23.22 -0.28
CA VAL A 6 -6.30 -23.01 -1.70
C VAL A 6 -5.53 -24.06 -2.50
N ILE A 7 -6.24 -24.73 -3.39
CA ILE A 7 -5.85 -25.94 -4.11
C ILE A 7 -4.68 -25.65 -5.08
N GLY A 8 -3.61 -26.45 -5.00
CA GLY A 8 -2.89 -26.89 -6.21
C GLY A 8 -1.50 -26.33 -6.52
N LEU A 9 -0.95 -25.35 -5.81
CA LEU A 9 0.42 -24.87 -6.05
C LEU A 9 1.28 -25.01 -4.78
N PRO A 10 2.55 -25.42 -4.88
CA PRO A 10 3.44 -25.44 -3.73
C PRO A 10 3.67 -23.99 -3.30
N LEU A 11 2.92 -23.54 -2.30
CA LEU A 11 3.16 -22.30 -1.60
C LEU A 11 4.55 -22.42 -0.98
N LYS A 12 5.56 -21.87 -1.66
CA LYS A 12 6.88 -21.67 -1.07
C LYS A 12 6.64 -20.78 0.14
N LYS A 13 6.77 -21.37 1.32
CA LYS A 13 6.55 -20.70 2.62
C LYS A 13 7.55 -19.55 2.70
N ILE A 14 7.15 -18.35 2.27
CA ILE A 14 7.92 -17.15 2.54
C ILE A 14 7.66 -16.85 4.02
N GLU A 15 8.58 -17.33 4.86
CA GLU A 15 8.54 -17.10 6.29
C GLU A 15 8.97 -15.65 6.55
N ILE A 16 8.03 -14.72 6.37
CA ILE A 16 8.22 -13.32 6.79
C ILE A 16 7.89 -13.29 8.28
N ASP A 17 8.92 -13.38 9.13
CA ASP A 17 8.79 -13.26 10.58
C ASP A 17 8.45 -11.80 10.98
N ARG A 18 7.20 -11.42 10.71
CA ARG A 18 6.56 -10.23 11.24
C ARG A 18 5.13 -10.63 11.60
N LYS A 19 4.80 -10.60 12.89
CA LYS A 19 3.49 -10.96 13.45
C LYS A 19 2.41 -9.93 13.08
N TRP A 20 2.15 -9.72 11.79
CA TRP A 20 1.05 -8.88 11.33
C TRP A 20 -0.28 -9.59 11.63
N LYS A 21 -1.25 -8.83 12.15
CA LYS A 21 -2.58 -9.37 12.50
C LYS A 21 -3.56 -9.42 11.32
N PHE A 22 -3.13 -9.00 10.13
CA PHE A 22 -3.93 -9.01 8.91
C PHE A 22 -3.32 -9.97 7.88
N ALA A 23 -4.18 -10.47 6.98
CA ALA A 23 -3.76 -11.37 5.92
C ALA A 23 -3.17 -10.59 4.74
N ILE A 24 -2.10 -11.14 4.15
CA ILE A 24 -1.56 -10.69 2.86
C ILE A 24 -1.79 -11.84 1.88
N VAL A 25 -2.55 -11.58 0.81
CA VAL A 25 -2.92 -12.57 -0.20
C VAL A 25 -2.46 -12.11 -1.57
N PRO A 26 -2.14 -13.00 -2.53
CA PRO A 26 -1.90 -12.58 -3.90
C PRO A 26 -3.16 -11.92 -4.50
N SER A 27 -2.99 -10.91 -5.36
CA SER A 27 -4.13 -10.39 -6.13
C SER A 27 -4.76 -11.49 -7.01
N SER A 28 -6.06 -11.42 -7.30
CA SER A 28 -6.75 -12.44 -8.12
C SER A 28 -6.13 -12.62 -9.51
N ALA A 29 -5.67 -11.53 -10.13
CA ALA A 29 -4.96 -11.55 -11.41
C ALA A 29 -3.58 -12.20 -11.30
N ALA A 30 -2.86 -11.95 -10.20
CA ALA A 30 -1.52 -12.49 -10.00
C ALA A 30 -1.52 -13.93 -9.50
N ALA A 31 -2.54 -14.33 -8.73
CA ALA A 31 -2.81 -15.72 -8.40
C ALA A 31 -3.03 -16.55 -9.67
N ALA A 32 -3.75 -16.02 -10.66
CA ALA A 32 -3.94 -16.66 -11.96
C ALA A 32 -2.64 -16.73 -12.80
N ALA A 33 -1.73 -15.78 -12.62
CA ALA A 33 -0.45 -15.71 -13.32
C ALA A 33 0.73 -16.39 -12.57
N GLY A 34 0.50 -16.92 -11.36
CA GLY A 34 1.56 -17.48 -10.51
C GLY A 34 2.52 -16.43 -9.93
N ASP A 35 2.20 -15.14 -10.03
CA ASP A 35 3.01 -14.05 -9.48
C ASP A 35 2.62 -13.77 -8.03
N ILE A 36 3.49 -14.17 -7.11
CA ILE A 36 3.31 -14.02 -5.66
C ILE A 36 3.77 -12.65 -5.13
N ASN A 37 4.34 -11.79 -5.99
CA ASN A 37 4.96 -10.54 -5.55
C ASN A 37 3.98 -9.36 -5.46
N SER A 38 2.74 -9.52 -5.93
CA SER A 38 1.68 -8.51 -5.82
C SER A 38 0.73 -8.83 -4.67
N GLY A 39 1.28 -8.75 -3.45
CA GLY A 39 0.51 -8.92 -2.22
C GLY A 39 -0.55 -7.83 -2.05
N MET A 40 -1.74 -8.25 -1.68
CA MET A 40 -2.89 -7.43 -1.32
C MET A 40 -3.20 -7.64 0.17
N PHE A 41 -3.59 -6.58 0.86
CA PHE A 41 -4.13 -6.65 2.21
C PHE A 41 -5.57 -7.15 2.13
N GLU A 42 -5.87 -8.26 2.79
CA GLU A 42 -7.24 -8.75 2.90
C GLU A 42 -7.80 -8.43 4.28
N VAL A 43 -8.92 -7.70 4.30
CA VAL A 43 -9.52 -7.16 5.51
C VAL A 43 -11.02 -7.39 5.48
N GLU A 44 -11.58 -7.78 6.61
CA GLU A 44 -13.03 -7.82 6.81
C GLU A 44 -13.56 -6.40 7.00
N THR A 45 -14.47 -5.99 6.13
CA THR A 45 -15.19 -4.71 6.21
C THR A 45 -16.66 -4.97 6.54
N ILE A 46 -17.42 -3.92 6.83
CA ILE A 46 -18.86 -4.04 7.08
C ILE A 46 -19.63 -4.67 5.91
N ASP A 47 -19.10 -4.53 4.68
CA ASP A 47 -19.68 -5.10 3.46
C ASP A 47 -19.09 -6.48 3.10
N GLY A 48 -18.27 -7.06 4.00
CA GLY A 48 -17.58 -8.33 3.80
C GLY A 48 -16.09 -8.18 3.49
N MET A 49 -15.48 -9.28 3.04
CA MET A 49 -14.05 -9.36 2.77
C MET A 49 -13.66 -8.51 1.56
N ARG A 50 -12.69 -7.61 1.75
CA ARG A 50 -12.14 -6.76 0.69
C ARG A 50 -10.63 -6.88 0.62
N GLN A 51 -10.10 -6.73 -0.59
CA GLN A 51 -8.67 -6.70 -0.87
C GLN A 51 -8.24 -5.29 -1.25
N PHE A 52 -7.16 -4.81 -0.63
CA PHE A 52 -6.58 -3.51 -0.88
C PHE A 52 -5.13 -3.65 -1.33
N SER A 53 -4.75 -2.93 -2.37
CA SER A 53 -3.33 -2.85 -2.74
C SER A 53 -2.57 -2.00 -1.71
N PRO A 54 -1.24 -2.17 -1.59
CA PRO A 54 -0.43 -1.28 -0.77
C PRO A 54 -0.60 0.20 -1.14
N ALA A 55 -0.74 0.49 -2.43
CA ALA A 55 -1.01 1.85 -2.91
C ALA A 55 -2.39 2.36 -2.44
N ALA A 56 -3.43 1.51 -2.43
CA ALA A 56 -4.75 1.90 -1.95
C ALA A 56 -4.74 2.23 -0.44
N ILE A 57 -4.09 1.40 0.38
CA ILE A 57 -3.92 1.68 1.81
C ILE A 57 -3.13 2.98 2.03
N MET A 58 -2.05 3.19 1.28
CA MET A 58 -1.27 4.43 1.35
C MET A 58 -2.11 5.66 0.95
N SER A 59 -2.95 5.52 -0.08
CA SER A 59 -3.88 6.58 -0.51
C SER A 59 -4.84 6.95 0.62
N MET A 60 -5.43 5.96 1.30
CA MET A 60 -6.33 6.21 2.43
C MET A 60 -5.63 6.99 3.55
N PHE A 61 -4.37 6.66 3.83
CA PHE A 61 -3.56 7.38 4.81
C PHE A 61 -3.27 8.82 4.36
N LEU A 62 -2.82 9.04 3.12
CA LEU A 62 -2.55 10.37 2.58
C LEU A 62 -3.82 11.24 2.54
N MET A 63 -4.97 10.67 2.20
CA MET A 63 -6.25 11.38 2.26
C MET A 63 -6.60 11.82 3.69
N ALA A 64 -6.36 10.97 4.69
CA ALA A 64 -6.62 11.33 6.08
C ALA A 64 -5.72 12.49 6.55
N LEU A 65 -4.43 12.46 6.19
CA LEU A 65 -3.49 13.55 6.47
C LEU A 65 -3.88 14.85 5.75
N LYS A 66 -4.24 14.76 4.47
CA LYS A 66 -4.74 15.89 3.68
C LYS A 66 -5.93 16.55 4.40
N LYS A 67 -6.97 15.78 4.70
CA LYS A 67 -8.18 16.28 5.38
C LYS A 67 -7.88 16.93 6.73
N LEU A 68 -6.92 16.38 7.48
CA LEU A 68 -6.51 16.94 8.77
C LEU A 68 -5.85 18.31 8.58
N ALA A 69 -4.91 18.41 7.63
CA ALA A 69 -4.21 19.65 7.36
C ALA A 69 -5.13 20.71 6.73
N GLU A 70 -6.00 20.34 5.79
CA GLU A 70 -7.01 21.25 5.21
C GLU A 70 -7.95 21.80 6.28
N ARG A 71 -8.37 20.97 7.25
CA ARG A 71 -9.18 21.44 8.38
C ARG A 71 -8.41 22.39 9.30
N GLN A 72 -7.11 22.15 9.49
CA GLN A 72 -6.27 22.96 10.38
C GLN A 72 -6.00 24.35 9.80
N PHE A 73 -5.80 24.44 8.48
CA PHE A 73 -5.38 25.67 7.83
C PHE A 73 -6.47 26.35 6.99
N ASP A 74 -7.64 25.75 6.88
CA ASP A 74 -8.81 26.26 6.14
C ASP A 74 -8.52 26.57 4.66
N PHE A 75 -7.68 25.74 4.03
CA PHE A 75 -7.38 25.80 2.60
C PHE A 75 -7.23 24.41 2.00
N GLU A 76 -7.46 24.29 0.69
CA GLU A 76 -7.32 23.03 -0.05
C GLU A 76 -5.86 22.72 -0.37
N ILE A 77 -5.38 21.53 -0.01
CA ILE A 77 -4.00 21.08 -0.28
C ILE A 77 -3.95 20.35 -1.62
N LYS A 78 -3.20 20.90 -2.56
CA LYS A 78 -3.03 20.35 -3.92
C LYS A 78 -1.66 19.75 -4.19
N GLN A 79 -0.69 20.07 -3.34
CA GLN A 79 0.71 19.67 -3.52
C GLN A 79 1.27 19.15 -2.21
N LEU A 80 2.12 18.12 -2.29
CA LEU A 80 2.93 17.70 -1.15
C LEU A 80 4.34 17.26 -1.55
N PHE A 81 5.25 17.35 -0.60
CA PHE A 81 6.56 16.72 -0.63
C PHE A 81 6.51 15.43 0.18
N ILE A 82 6.90 14.31 -0.44
CA ILE A 82 7.01 13.02 0.26
C ILE A 82 8.48 12.70 0.41
N GLN A 83 8.94 12.64 1.66
CA GLN A 83 10.28 12.18 1.99
C GLN A 83 10.30 10.66 2.05
N VAL A 84 11.24 10.06 1.31
CA VAL A 84 11.48 8.61 1.32
C VAL A 84 12.94 8.36 1.65
N SER A 85 13.19 7.45 2.58
CA SER A 85 14.54 7.05 2.94
C SER A 85 15.07 6.02 1.91
N PRO A 86 16.29 6.19 1.39
CA PRO A 86 16.91 5.22 0.47
C PRO A 86 17.22 3.88 1.12
N GLN A 87 17.29 3.83 2.45
CA GLN A 87 17.47 2.58 3.20
C GLN A 87 16.18 1.75 3.25
N ASP A 88 15.02 2.41 3.14
CA ASP A 88 13.71 1.79 3.36
C ASP A 88 12.96 1.52 2.04
N TYR A 89 13.28 2.24 0.96
CA TYR A 89 12.56 2.18 -0.31
C TYR A 89 13.46 1.94 -1.51
N LYS A 90 13.13 0.89 -2.26
CA LYS A 90 13.74 0.61 -3.58
C LYS A 90 13.18 1.58 -4.64
N PRO A 91 13.96 1.97 -5.66
CA PRO A 91 13.51 2.87 -6.72
C PRO A 91 12.20 2.43 -7.40
N GLN A 92 12.02 1.13 -7.57
CA GLN A 92 10.81 0.51 -8.14
C GLN A 92 9.52 0.71 -7.30
N GLN A 93 9.64 1.12 -6.03
CA GLN A 93 8.51 1.38 -5.14
C GLN A 93 8.06 2.84 -5.19
N LEU A 94 8.91 3.76 -5.68
CA LEU A 94 8.62 5.19 -5.73
C LEU A 94 7.40 5.54 -6.63
N PRO A 95 7.22 4.92 -7.82
CA PRO A 95 6.04 5.19 -8.63
C PRO A 95 4.75 4.80 -7.92
N ALA A 96 4.76 3.72 -7.11
CA ALA A 96 3.58 3.30 -6.35
C ALA A 96 3.19 4.33 -5.27
N ILE A 97 4.17 5.00 -4.66
CA ILE A 97 3.95 6.07 -3.68
C ILE A 97 3.36 7.31 -4.37
N LYS A 98 3.93 7.70 -5.52
CA LYS A 98 3.41 8.81 -6.32
C LYS A 98 1.97 8.57 -6.77
N ASN A 99 1.68 7.39 -7.32
CA ASN A 99 0.33 7.02 -7.77
C ASN A 99 -0.69 7.03 -6.62
N ALA A 100 -0.27 6.64 -5.41
CA ALA A 100 -1.14 6.72 -4.23
C ALA A 100 -1.50 8.17 -3.85
N ALA A 101 -0.56 9.11 -3.98
CA ALA A 101 -0.81 10.53 -3.76
C ALA A 101 -1.70 11.15 -4.85
N GLU A 102 -1.48 10.78 -6.12
CA GLU A 102 -2.30 11.26 -7.24
C GLU A 102 -3.75 10.76 -7.11
N THR A 103 -3.96 9.54 -6.61
CA THR A 103 -5.29 8.96 -6.36
C THR A 103 -6.14 9.83 -5.41
N VAL A 104 -5.50 10.63 -4.54
CA VAL A 104 -6.17 11.52 -3.58
C VAL A 104 -6.12 13.00 -3.99
N GLY A 105 -5.76 13.26 -5.25
CA GLY A 105 -5.71 14.60 -5.82
C GLY A 105 -4.59 15.46 -5.23
N ILE A 106 -3.47 14.83 -4.86
CA ILE A 106 -2.27 15.56 -4.42
C ILE A 106 -1.16 15.32 -5.44
N ASN A 107 -0.63 16.41 -5.99
CA ASN A 107 0.55 16.35 -6.83
C ASN A 107 1.81 16.22 -5.97
N VAL A 108 2.66 15.25 -6.29
CA VAL A 108 3.96 15.06 -5.62
C VAL A 108 5.01 15.77 -6.45
N GLU A 109 5.44 16.94 -5.98
CA GLU A 109 6.43 17.76 -6.69
C GLU A 109 7.81 17.13 -6.67
N ASN A 110 8.17 16.45 -5.57
CA ASN A 110 9.46 15.80 -5.45
C ASN A 110 9.40 14.55 -4.55
N LEU A 111 10.05 13.48 -5.02
CA LEU A 111 10.31 12.24 -4.29
C LEU A 111 11.83 12.13 -4.17
N GLU A 112 12.40 12.81 -3.19
CA GLU A 112 13.84 12.80 -2.97
C GLU A 112 14.22 11.77 -1.91
N TYR A 113 15.27 11.01 -2.25
CA TYR A 113 16.04 10.28 -1.26
C TYR A 113 16.88 11.29 -0.48
N LEU A 114 16.55 11.49 0.79
CA LEU A 114 17.43 12.24 1.69
C LEU A 114 18.57 11.31 2.12
N ASN A 115 19.79 11.64 1.70
CA ASN A 115 21.01 11.09 2.28
C ASN A 115 21.38 11.98 3.47
N PHE A 116 21.25 11.45 4.70
CA PHE A 116 21.83 12.06 5.89
C PHE A 116 23.22 11.51 6.15
#